data_AF-A0A1D2RYF5-F1
#
_entry.id   AF-A0A1D2RYF5-F1
#
_cell.length_a   1.000
_cell.length_b   1.000
_cell.length_c   1.000
_cell.angle_alpha   90.00
_cell.angle_beta   90.00
_cell.angle_gamma   90.00
#
_symmetry.space_group_name_H-M   'P 1'
#
loop_
_entity.id
_entity.type
_entity.pdbx_description
1 polymer ?
#
loop_
_entity_poly.entity_id
_entity_poly.type
_entity_poly.pdbx_seq_one_letter_code
_entity_poly.pdbx_strand_id
1 'polypeptide(L)'
;MNHRHWMGAIGAALLACSAHADLLNVSSTSLQSTSQEAIACTIIGTGGATYQGYKVLVAFAEGGSADSNPKLRVRSLSSSVVFENDNWQGPQYLNGQVVNNGADLASLYTSTLSRTPNQPNDAAVLVLFSPGEAVCAHSTEVSSTDLKRASVALTDVTNMVLGVKALSTQESFLLQKLLPR
;
A
#
# COMPACT_ATOMS: atom_id res chain seq x y z
N MET A 1 -7.87 67.90 16.05
CA MET A 1 -6.77 67.03 16.48
C MET A 1 -6.96 66.67 17.94
N ASN A 2 -7.37 65.43 18.23
CA ASN A 2 -6.76 64.60 19.29
C ASN A 2 -7.36 63.20 19.26
N HIS A 3 -6.51 62.24 18.95
CA HIS A 3 -6.77 60.81 18.91
C HIS A 3 -6.96 60.27 20.33
N ARG A 4 -7.90 59.33 20.50
CA ARG A 4 -7.86 58.38 21.61
C ARG A 4 -8.35 57.02 21.15
N HIS A 5 -7.38 56.12 21.03
CA HIS A 5 -7.54 54.69 20.81
C HIS A 5 -8.18 54.01 22.03
N TRP A 6 -8.96 52.95 21.79
CA TRP A 6 -9.20 51.78 22.66
C TRP A 6 -10.05 50.79 21.82
N MET A 7 -9.44 49.83 21.10
CA MET A 7 -9.11 48.44 21.51
C MET A 7 -10.29 47.61 22.07
N GLY A 8 -10.61 46.53 21.36
CA GLY A 8 -11.49 45.43 21.78
C GLY A 8 -12.43 45.02 20.62
N ALA A 9 -12.41 43.84 20.02
CA ALA A 9 -11.79 42.57 20.37
C ALA A 9 -11.36 41.83 19.08
N ILE A 10 -10.18 41.21 19.14
CA ILE A 10 -9.70 40.27 18.12
C ILE A 10 -10.48 38.97 18.33
N GLY A 11 -11.43 38.68 17.44
CA GLY A 11 -12.07 37.37 17.35
C GLY A 11 -11.10 36.38 16.72
N ALA A 12 -10.25 35.75 17.53
CA ALA A 12 -9.44 34.62 17.09
C ALA A 12 -10.36 33.40 16.92
N ALA A 13 -10.87 33.20 15.70
CA ALA A 13 -11.44 31.92 15.31
C ALA A 13 -10.29 30.90 15.28
N LEU A 14 -10.19 30.11 16.34
CA LEU A 14 -9.36 28.90 16.36
C LEU A 14 -9.92 27.93 15.32
N LEU A 15 -9.44 28.02 14.10
CA LEU A 15 -9.42 26.90 13.15
C LEU A 15 -8.53 25.83 13.79
N ALA A 16 -9.13 24.97 14.60
CA ALA A 16 -8.55 23.68 14.94
C ALA A 16 -8.54 22.85 13.66
N CYS A 17 -7.56 23.11 12.78
CA CYS A 17 -7.12 22.09 11.84
C CYS A 17 -6.53 20.97 12.69
N SER A 18 -7.36 20.00 13.08
CA SER A 18 -6.88 18.72 13.57
C SER A 18 -6.06 18.12 12.43
N ALA A 19 -4.75 18.30 12.50
CA ALA A 19 -3.81 17.52 11.73
C ALA A 19 -3.95 16.07 12.21
N HIS A 20 -4.89 15.34 11.62
CA HIS A 20 -4.93 13.89 11.74
C HIS A 20 -3.71 13.36 10.99
N ALA A 21 -2.60 13.18 11.72
CA ALA A 21 -1.47 12.41 11.27
C ALA A 21 -1.89 10.94 11.25
N ASP A 22 -2.65 10.56 10.23
CA ASP A 22 -3.00 9.18 9.99
C ASP A 22 -1.76 8.49 9.43
N LEU A 23 -1.31 7.40 10.06
CA LEU A 23 -0.06 6.74 9.70
C LEU A 23 -0.30 5.84 8.49
N LEU A 24 -0.15 6.43 7.31
CA LEU A 24 -0.65 5.86 6.05
C LEU A 24 0.38 5.00 5.29
N ASN A 25 1.67 5.17 5.61
CA ASN A 25 2.77 4.45 4.96
C ASN A 25 3.66 3.80 6.01
N VAL A 26 3.97 2.51 5.83
CA VAL A 26 4.94 1.78 6.64
C VAL A 26 5.97 1.15 5.72
N SER A 27 7.23 1.14 6.15
CA SER A 27 8.26 0.34 5.52
C SER A 27 9.15 -0.31 6.55
N SER A 28 9.68 -1.47 6.20
CA SER A 28 10.66 -2.22 6.98
C SER A 28 11.75 -2.72 6.06
N THR A 29 12.99 -2.61 6.51
CA THR A 29 14.13 -3.28 5.86
C THR A 29 14.61 -4.39 6.77
N SER A 30 14.62 -5.62 6.29
CA SER A 30 15.01 -6.80 7.07
C SER A 30 15.82 -7.77 6.22
N LEU A 31 16.31 -8.83 6.86
CA LEU A 31 16.79 -10.03 6.16
C LEU A 31 15.63 -11.01 6.02
N GLN A 32 15.59 -11.69 4.87
CA GLN A 32 14.63 -12.74 4.54
C GLN A 32 15.35 -13.92 3.91
N SER A 33 14.76 -15.10 4.02
CA SER A 33 15.17 -16.32 3.32
C SER A 33 13.91 -17.12 2.95
N THR A 34 14.07 -18.36 2.50
CA THR A 34 12.95 -19.30 2.34
C THR A 34 12.25 -19.67 3.66
N SER A 35 12.90 -19.47 4.81
CA SER A 35 12.35 -19.79 6.14
C SER A 35 12.20 -18.59 7.07
N GLN A 36 12.68 -17.41 6.67
CA GLN A 36 12.60 -16.18 7.44
C GLN A 36 11.91 -15.08 6.64
N GLU A 37 10.85 -14.50 7.21
CA GLU A 37 10.07 -13.44 6.57
C GLU A 37 10.58 -12.03 6.94
N ALA A 38 10.57 -11.11 5.98
CA ALA A 38 10.55 -9.67 6.22
C ALA A 38 9.10 -9.19 6.31
N ILE A 39 8.75 -8.36 7.30
CA ILE A 39 7.35 -8.01 7.60
C ILE A 39 7.21 -6.52 7.86
N ALA A 40 6.24 -5.89 7.19
CA ALA A 40 5.76 -4.54 7.48
C ALA A 40 4.26 -4.59 7.78
N CYS A 41 3.84 -4.07 8.94
CA CYS A 41 2.42 -4.03 9.34
C CYS A 41 2.00 -2.60 9.66
N THR A 42 0.74 -2.28 9.38
CA THR A 42 0.13 -1.01 9.76
C THR A 42 -1.35 -1.18 10.09
N ILE A 43 -1.92 -0.18 10.75
CA ILE A 43 -3.37 -0.02 10.87
C ILE A 43 -3.76 1.06 9.86
N ILE A 44 -4.71 0.73 9.01
CA ILE A 44 -5.14 1.64 7.96
C ILE A 44 -5.90 2.80 8.59
N GLY A 45 -5.50 4.01 8.19
CA GLY A 45 -6.15 5.21 8.64
C GLY A 45 -7.63 5.28 8.34
N THR A 46 -8.41 5.79 9.30
CA THR A 46 -9.87 5.96 9.15
C THR A 46 -10.25 7.26 8.47
N GLY A 47 -9.33 8.24 8.37
CA GLY A 47 -9.58 9.55 7.78
C GLY A 47 -9.27 9.63 6.29
N GLY A 48 -9.63 10.75 5.66
CA GLY A 48 -9.26 11.07 4.27
C GLY A 48 -10.12 10.39 3.20
N ALA A 49 -9.67 10.46 1.96
CA ALA A 49 -10.44 9.96 0.82
C ALA A 49 -10.53 8.42 0.80
N THR A 50 -11.56 7.92 0.15
CA THR A 50 -11.79 6.48 -0.10
C THR A 50 -12.13 6.25 -1.55
N TYR A 51 -11.64 5.14 -2.12
CA TYR A 51 -12.10 4.63 -3.41
C TYR A 51 -13.22 3.63 -3.17
N GLN A 52 -14.46 4.02 -3.47
CA GLN A 52 -15.65 3.18 -3.30
C GLN A 52 -15.79 2.60 -1.87
N GLY A 53 -15.45 3.39 -0.84
CA GLY A 53 -15.51 2.98 0.57
C GLY A 53 -14.27 2.24 1.08
N TYR A 54 -13.25 2.02 0.25
CA TYR A 54 -12.00 1.36 0.62
C TYR A 54 -10.80 2.30 0.56
N LYS A 55 -9.73 1.93 1.27
CA LYS A 55 -8.39 2.44 1.05
C LYS A 55 -7.68 1.57 0.03
N VAL A 56 -6.98 2.21 -0.91
CA VAL A 56 -6.16 1.52 -1.89
C VAL A 56 -4.71 1.59 -1.43
N LEU A 57 -4.14 0.44 -1.11
CA LEU A 57 -2.74 0.34 -0.74
C LEU A 57 -1.95 -0.30 -1.88
N VAL A 58 -0.74 0.21 -2.10
CA VAL A 58 0.30 -0.53 -2.81
C VAL A 58 1.23 -1.15 -1.79
N ALA A 59 1.55 -2.42 -1.98
CA ALA A 59 2.58 -3.11 -1.24
C ALA A 59 3.74 -3.47 -2.17
N PHE A 60 4.97 -3.26 -1.71
CA PHE A 60 6.19 -3.63 -2.41
C PHE A 60 7.03 -4.58 -1.56
N ALA A 61 7.69 -5.52 -2.22
CA ALA A 61 8.82 -6.26 -1.68
C ALA A 61 9.98 -6.17 -2.68
N GLU A 62 11.05 -5.50 -2.25
CA GLU A 62 12.21 -5.18 -3.08
C GLU A 62 13.45 -5.87 -2.55
N GLY A 63 14.12 -6.64 -3.41
CA GLY A 63 15.35 -7.33 -3.09
C GLY A 63 16.56 -6.40 -2.99
N GLY A 64 17.50 -6.74 -2.12
CA GLY A 64 18.75 -5.99 -1.94
C GLY A 64 19.86 -6.34 -2.93
N SER A 65 19.66 -7.34 -3.80
CA SER A 65 20.63 -7.82 -4.78
C SER A 65 19.97 -8.27 -6.09
N ALA A 66 20.72 -8.32 -7.19
CA ALA A 66 20.20 -8.68 -8.51
C ALA A 66 19.70 -10.13 -8.61
N ASP A 67 20.19 -11.02 -7.75
CA ASP A 67 19.76 -12.41 -7.65
C ASP A 67 18.64 -12.61 -6.60
N SER A 68 18.13 -11.54 -5.98
CA SER A 68 16.99 -11.63 -5.08
C SER A 68 15.71 -11.96 -5.86
N ASN A 69 14.82 -12.73 -5.23
CA ASN A 69 13.52 -13.10 -5.77
C ASN A 69 12.48 -13.07 -4.63
N PRO A 70 12.05 -11.88 -4.20
CA PRO A 70 11.07 -11.75 -3.14
C PRO A 70 9.67 -12.19 -3.61
N LYS A 71 9.04 -13.08 -2.85
CA LYS A 71 7.60 -13.33 -2.92
C LYS A 71 6.89 -12.52 -1.86
N LEU A 72 5.89 -11.74 -2.26
CA LEU A 72 5.07 -10.89 -1.42
C LEU A 72 3.73 -11.57 -1.10
N ARG A 73 3.32 -11.47 0.17
CA ARG A 73 2.01 -11.83 0.67
C ARG A 73 1.43 -10.69 1.51
N VAL A 74 0.26 -10.18 1.15
CA VAL A 74 -0.44 -9.15 1.93
C VAL A 74 -1.73 -9.72 2.47
N ARG A 75 -1.97 -9.50 3.77
CA ARG A 75 -3.19 -9.96 4.43
C ARG A 75 -3.71 -8.95 5.43
N SER A 76 -5.01 -9.00 5.63
CA SER A 76 -5.64 -8.45 6.81
C SER A 76 -5.40 -9.37 8.02
N LEU A 77 -5.34 -8.78 9.21
CA LEU A 77 -5.33 -9.51 10.47
C LEU A 77 -6.75 -9.83 10.96
N SER A 78 -7.78 -9.20 10.38
CA SER A 78 -9.18 -9.44 10.72
C SER A 78 -9.92 -10.37 9.75
N SER A 79 -9.33 -10.69 8.59
CA SER A 79 -9.94 -11.58 7.60
C SER A 79 -8.99 -12.69 7.16
N SER A 80 -9.52 -13.72 6.51
CA SER A 80 -8.73 -14.78 5.87
C SER A 80 -8.28 -14.41 4.46
N VAL A 81 -8.45 -13.16 4.04
CA VAL A 81 -8.10 -12.71 2.69
C VAL A 81 -6.59 -12.55 2.57
N VAL A 82 -6.01 -13.23 1.60
CA VAL A 82 -4.59 -13.24 1.30
C VAL A 82 -4.37 -12.90 -0.16
N PHE A 83 -3.55 -11.88 -0.37
CA PHE A 83 -3.04 -11.49 -1.68
C PHE A 83 -1.60 -11.94 -1.83
N GLU A 84 -1.23 -12.50 -2.96
CA GLU A 84 0.14 -12.92 -3.25
C GLU A 84 0.60 -12.46 -4.62
N ASN A 85 1.88 -12.12 -4.71
CA ASN A 85 2.57 -11.82 -5.94
C ASN A 85 4.06 -12.11 -5.77
N ASP A 86 4.69 -12.71 -6.77
CA ASP A 86 6.13 -13.01 -6.81
C ASP A 86 6.86 -12.24 -7.90
N ASN A 87 6.14 -11.52 -8.75
CA ASN A 87 6.71 -10.65 -9.76
C ASN A 87 5.74 -9.53 -10.10
N TRP A 88 6.17 -8.28 -9.99
CA TRP A 88 5.34 -7.09 -10.23
C TRP A 88 4.75 -6.98 -11.65
N GLN A 89 5.34 -7.67 -12.65
CA GLN A 89 4.83 -7.78 -14.02
C GLN A 89 4.00 -9.06 -14.23
N GLY A 90 4.06 -9.99 -13.28
CA GLY A 90 3.45 -11.30 -13.32
C GLY A 90 2.02 -11.34 -12.78
N PRO A 91 1.44 -12.56 -12.71
CA PRO A 91 0.12 -12.76 -12.13
C PRO A 91 0.05 -12.39 -10.66
N GLN A 92 -1.12 -11.88 -10.26
CA GLN A 92 -1.49 -11.74 -8.86
C GLN A 92 -2.48 -12.83 -8.47
N TYR A 93 -2.41 -13.23 -7.20
CA TYR A 93 -3.23 -14.29 -6.65
C TYR A 93 -4.02 -13.76 -5.45
N LEU A 94 -5.28 -14.17 -5.38
CA LEU A 94 -6.19 -13.89 -4.28
C LEU A 94 -6.70 -15.22 -3.73
N ASN A 95 -6.30 -15.56 -2.51
CA ASN A 95 -6.56 -16.88 -1.91
C ASN A 95 -6.19 -18.04 -2.87
N GLY A 96 -5.05 -17.90 -3.56
CA GLY A 96 -4.54 -18.87 -4.54
C GLY A 96 -5.21 -18.83 -5.93
N GLN A 97 -6.25 -18.02 -6.14
CA GLN A 97 -6.87 -17.83 -7.45
C GLN A 97 -6.23 -16.68 -8.22
N VAL A 98 -5.96 -16.87 -9.52
CA VAL A 98 -5.39 -15.82 -10.37
C VAL A 98 -6.42 -14.70 -10.60
N VAL A 99 -6.05 -13.43 -10.38
CA VAL A 99 -6.94 -12.25 -10.48
C VAL A 99 -6.48 -11.21 -11.51
N ASN A 100 -5.81 -11.68 -12.54
CA ASN A 100 -4.81 -10.94 -13.32
C ASN A 100 -5.24 -9.65 -14.04
N ASN A 101 -4.33 -8.65 -14.06
CA ASN A 101 -3.79 -8.02 -15.27
C ASN A 101 -2.43 -7.33 -14.97
N GLY A 102 -1.37 -8.12 -14.71
CA GLY A 102 -0.04 -7.63 -14.25
C GLY A 102 0.60 -6.52 -15.10
N ALA A 103 0.36 -6.49 -16.42
CA ALA A 103 0.88 -5.43 -17.31
C ALA A 103 0.23 -4.05 -17.04
N ASP A 104 -1.07 -4.03 -16.73
CA ASP A 104 -1.79 -2.80 -16.42
C ASP A 104 -1.36 -2.23 -15.06
N LEU A 105 -1.04 -3.11 -14.12
CA LEU A 105 -0.52 -2.75 -12.81
C LEU A 105 0.92 -2.24 -12.88
N ALA A 106 1.77 -2.83 -13.73
CA ALA A 106 3.10 -2.30 -14.01
C ALA A 106 3.05 -0.86 -14.54
N SER A 107 2.12 -0.58 -15.47
CA SER A 107 1.86 0.79 -15.94
C SER A 107 1.38 1.70 -14.81
N LEU A 108 0.51 1.22 -13.93
CA LEU A 108 0.04 2.01 -12.78
C LEU A 108 1.16 2.37 -11.80
N TYR A 109 2.02 1.41 -11.44
CA TYR A 109 3.15 1.65 -10.54
C TYR A 109 4.08 2.72 -11.10
N THR A 110 4.42 2.62 -12.39
CA THR A 110 5.34 3.54 -13.05
C THR A 110 4.73 4.92 -13.33
N SER A 111 3.52 4.98 -13.87
CA SER A 111 2.88 6.22 -14.32
C SER A 111 2.20 7.01 -13.21
N THR A 112 1.59 6.33 -12.24
CA THR A 112 0.72 6.97 -11.24
C THR A 112 1.39 7.03 -9.87
N LEU A 113 2.09 5.97 -9.48
CA LEU A 113 2.74 5.92 -8.16
C LEU A 113 4.18 6.43 -8.20
N SER A 114 4.73 6.66 -9.41
CA SER A 114 6.14 6.99 -9.63
C SER A 114 7.09 6.03 -8.89
N ARG A 115 6.69 4.76 -8.82
CA ARG A 115 7.42 3.67 -8.19
C ARG A 115 7.74 2.64 -9.26
N THR A 116 9.02 2.43 -9.49
CA THR A 116 9.55 1.29 -10.24
C THR A 116 10.21 0.37 -9.24
N PRO A 117 9.92 -0.93 -9.24
CA PRO A 117 10.70 -1.86 -8.46
C PRO A 117 12.18 -1.80 -8.87
N ASN A 118 13.07 -2.05 -7.93
CA ASN A 118 14.51 -1.91 -8.13
C ASN A 118 15.07 -3.01 -9.05
N GLN A 119 14.42 -4.18 -9.06
CA GLN A 119 14.82 -5.35 -9.84
C GLN A 119 13.63 -5.97 -10.59
N PRO A 120 13.88 -6.70 -11.70
CA PRO A 120 12.82 -7.38 -12.46
C PRO A 120 12.02 -8.42 -11.65
N ASN A 121 12.65 -9.02 -10.64
CA ASN A 121 12.03 -10.05 -9.79
C ASN A 121 11.37 -9.49 -8.52
N ASP A 122 11.37 -8.17 -8.33
CA ASP A 122 10.67 -7.59 -7.19
C ASP A 122 9.16 -7.83 -7.30
N ALA A 123 8.48 -7.88 -6.15
CA ALA A 123 7.06 -8.15 -6.09
C ALA A 123 6.26 -6.90 -5.69
N ALA A 124 5.08 -6.75 -6.26
CA ALA A 124 4.19 -5.65 -5.98
C ALA A 124 2.72 -6.05 -6.09
N VAL A 125 1.92 -5.67 -5.08
CA VAL A 125 0.47 -5.92 -5.10
C VAL A 125 -0.32 -4.66 -4.77
N LEU A 126 -1.48 -4.51 -5.42
CA LEU A 126 -2.42 -3.43 -5.19
C LEU A 126 -3.69 -4.00 -4.55
N VAL A 127 -4.02 -3.50 -3.37
CA VAL A 127 -5.02 -4.13 -2.49
C VAL A 127 -6.01 -3.10 -1.93
N LEU A 128 -7.25 -3.54 -1.75
CA LEU A 128 -8.32 -2.78 -1.13
C LEU A 128 -8.60 -3.33 0.27
N PHE A 129 -8.56 -2.43 1.24
CA PHE A 129 -8.91 -2.75 2.62
C PHE A 129 -9.82 -1.68 3.20
N SER A 130 -10.57 -2.05 4.23
CA SER A 130 -11.45 -1.13 4.92
C SER A 130 -10.62 -0.12 5.73
N PRO A 131 -11.06 1.14 5.85
CA PRO A 131 -10.48 2.06 6.82
C PRO A 131 -10.53 1.45 8.24
N GLY A 132 -9.45 1.58 9.02
CA GLY A 132 -9.30 0.99 10.35
C GLY A 132 -8.79 -0.46 10.38
N GLU A 133 -8.63 -1.11 9.23
CA GLU A 133 -8.19 -2.50 9.16
C GLU A 133 -6.70 -2.66 9.47
N ALA A 134 -6.34 -3.68 10.25
CA ALA A 134 -4.94 -4.00 10.52
C ALA A 134 -4.40 -4.94 9.44
N VAL A 135 -3.31 -4.54 8.79
CA VAL A 135 -2.78 -5.23 7.60
C VAL A 135 -1.29 -5.47 7.72
N CYS A 136 -0.82 -6.58 7.16
CA CYS A 136 0.60 -6.93 7.10
C CYS A 136 1.00 -7.37 5.70
N ALA A 137 2.13 -6.84 5.24
CA ALA A 137 2.87 -7.29 4.09
C ALA A 137 4.04 -8.15 4.57
N HIS A 138 4.12 -9.36 4.02
CA HIS A 138 5.14 -10.35 4.31
C HIS A 138 5.94 -10.61 3.03
N SER A 139 7.24 -10.68 3.14
CA SER A 139 8.12 -11.04 2.04
C SER A 139 9.01 -12.21 2.44
N THR A 140 9.18 -13.16 1.52
CA THR A 140 10.09 -14.29 1.63
C THR A 140 10.96 -14.37 0.40
N GLU A 141 12.21 -14.78 0.56
CA GLU A 141 13.05 -15.10 -0.59
C GLU A 141 12.68 -16.49 -1.13
N VAL A 142 12.51 -16.65 -2.44
CA VAL A 142 12.19 -17.97 -3.04
C VAL A 142 13.35 -18.59 -3.82
N SER A 143 14.40 -17.83 -4.13
CA SER A 143 15.55 -18.30 -4.92
C SER A 143 16.68 -18.92 -4.11
N SER A 144 16.77 -18.63 -2.80
CA SER A 144 17.89 -19.08 -1.96
C SER A 144 17.49 -19.30 -0.50
N THR A 145 18.26 -20.15 0.19
CA THR A 145 18.17 -20.36 1.65
C THR A 145 19.00 -19.35 2.43
N ASP A 146 19.89 -18.61 1.77
CA ASP A 146 20.69 -17.56 2.39
C ASP A 146 19.84 -16.34 2.78
N LEU A 147 20.25 -15.66 3.84
CA LEU A 147 19.63 -14.40 4.25
C LEU A 147 19.96 -13.29 3.25
N LYS A 148 18.94 -12.81 2.55
CA LYS A 148 19.00 -11.66 1.65
C LYS A 148 18.30 -10.46 2.25
N ARG A 149 18.84 -9.27 1.99
CA ARG A 149 18.18 -8.02 2.39
C ARG A 149 16.92 -7.84 1.55
N ALA A 150 15.83 -7.43 2.17
CA ALA A 150 14.64 -6.96 1.48
C ALA A 150 14.05 -5.73 2.16
N SER A 151 13.46 -4.86 1.34
CA SER A 151 12.62 -3.73 1.76
C SER A 151 11.17 -4.11 1.49
N VAL A 152 10.33 -4.06 2.53
CA VAL A 152 8.89 -4.29 2.43
C VAL A 152 8.20 -2.98 2.78
N ALA A 153 7.28 -2.53 1.94
CA ALA A 153 6.55 -1.29 2.16
C ALA A 153 5.06 -1.47 1.88
N LEU A 154 4.23 -0.76 2.63
CA LEU A 154 2.82 -0.52 2.38
C LEU A 154 2.61 0.98 2.29
N THR A 155 1.90 1.44 1.27
CA THR A 155 1.67 2.87 1.02
C THR A 155 0.22 3.10 0.62
N ASP A 156 -0.46 4.03 1.29
CA ASP A 156 -1.79 4.47 0.86
C ASP A 156 -1.66 5.36 -0.39
N VAL A 157 -2.28 4.91 -1.47
CA VAL A 157 -2.27 5.57 -2.78
C VAL A 157 -3.68 5.96 -3.23
N THR A 158 -4.64 5.97 -2.30
CA THR A 158 -6.06 6.25 -2.57
C THR A 158 -6.25 7.58 -3.29
N ASN A 159 -5.58 8.65 -2.84
CA ASN A 159 -5.67 9.96 -3.49
C ASN A 159 -5.10 9.96 -4.91
N MET A 160 -4.04 9.16 -5.17
CA MET A 160 -3.45 9.04 -6.50
C MET A 160 -4.40 8.30 -7.44
N VAL A 161 -4.98 7.20 -6.95
CA VAL A 161 -5.98 6.37 -7.67
C VAL A 161 -7.22 7.18 -8.04
N LEU A 162 -7.73 8.01 -7.13
CA LEU A 162 -8.89 8.87 -7.41
C LEU A 162 -8.63 9.90 -8.51
N GLY A 163 -7.36 10.27 -8.74
CA GLY A 163 -6.95 11.13 -9.85
C GLY A 163 -6.93 10.44 -11.22
N VAL A 164 -6.96 9.10 -11.26
CA VAL A 164 -6.90 8.32 -12.50
C VAL A 164 -8.32 7.98 -12.99
N LYS A 165 -8.73 8.59 -14.10
CA LYS A 165 -10.11 8.48 -14.64
C LYS A 165 -10.51 7.07 -15.13
N ALA A 166 -9.55 6.18 -15.36
CA ALA A 166 -9.82 4.79 -15.71
C ALA A 166 -8.62 3.94 -15.29
N LEU A 167 -8.72 3.33 -14.10
CA LEU A 167 -7.86 2.21 -13.80
C LEU A 167 -8.46 0.99 -14.51
N SER A 168 -7.74 0.37 -15.44
CA SER A 168 -8.11 -0.97 -15.95
C SER A 168 -8.02 -2.05 -14.87
N THR A 169 -7.67 -1.69 -13.63
CA THR A 169 -7.81 -2.50 -12.41
C THR A 169 -9.26 -2.76 -11.99
N GLN A 170 -10.25 -2.36 -12.80
CA GLN A 170 -11.67 -2.57 -12.51
C GLN A 170 -11.96 -4.04 -12.19
N GLU A 171 -11.37 -4.98 -12.93
CA GLU A 171 -11.51 -6.43 -12.70
C GLU A 171 -10.80 -6.90 -11.42
N SER A 172 -9.55 -6.51 -11.20
CA SER A 172 -8.80 -6.85 -9.98
C SER A 172 -9.48 -6.29 -8.73
N PHE A 173 -10.03 -5.08 -8.78
CA PHE A 173 -10.78 -4.46 -7.68
C PHE A 173 -12.19 -5.02 -7.51
N LEU A 174 -12.81 -5.54 -8.59
CA LEU A 174 -14.11 -6.22 -8.52
C LEU A 174 -14.00 -7.53 -7.76
N LEU A 175 -12.99 -8.35 -8.07
CA LEU A 175 -12.75 -9.63 -7.39
C LEU A 175 -12.46 -9.45 -5.89
N GLN A 176 -11.76 -8.38 -5.51
CA GLN A 176 -11.50 -8.04 -4.11
C GLN A 176 -12.77 -7.67 -3.34
N LYS A 177 -13.74 -7.01 -3.98
CA LYS A 177 -15.00 -6.59 -3.34
C LYS A 177 -15.99 -7.73 -3.13
N LEU A 178 -15.84 -8.83 -3.86
CA LEU A 178 -16.75 -9.98 -3.83
C LEU A 178 -16.40 -11.01 -2.75
N LEU A 179 -15.24 -10.87 -2.10
CA LEU A 179 -14.87 -11.79 -1.02
C LEU A 179 -15.59 -11.43 0.30
N PRO A 180 -16.09 -12.43 1.05
CA PRO A 180 -16.58 -12.20 2.40
C PRO A 180 -15.43 -11.69 3.28
N ARG A 181 -15.74 -10.66 4.08
CA ARG A 181 -14.82 -10.08 5.06
C ARG A 181 -14.64 -11.01 6.25
#